data_AF-A0A961H7S1-F1
#
_entry.id   AF-A0A961H7S1-F1
#
_cell.length_a   1.000
_cell.length_b   1.000
_cell.length_c   1.000
_cell.angle_alpha   90.00
_cell.angle_beta   90.00
_cell.angle_gamma   90.00
#
_symmetry.space_group_name_H-M   'P 1'
#
loop_
_entity.id
_entity.type
_entity.pdbx_description
1 polymer ?
#
loop_
_entity_poly.entity_id
_entity_poly.type
_entity_poly.pdbx_seq_one_letter_code
_entity_poly.pdbx_strand_id
1 'polypeptide(L)' 'MLVADLPTPALVVDLASLNHNIDAMAKIRPGPSVRSHVKAHKSTRLARYAAERSASHSACCATLRELSGMIR' A
#
# COMPACT_ATOMS: atom_id res chain seq x y z
N MET A 1 3.83 23.10 1.74
CA MET A 1 2.84 23.00 0.65
C MET A 1 1.59 22.36 1.23
N LEU A 2 0.47 23.05 1.14
CA LEU A 2 -0.84 22.55 1.54
C LEU A 2 -1.41 21.70 0.40
N VAL A 3 -2.39 20.83 0.72
CA VAL A 3 -3.12 20.07 -0.31
C VAL A 3 -3.79 21.01 -1.32
N ALA A 4 -4.23 22.18 -0.86
CA ALA A 4 -4.86 23.21 -1.70
C ALA A 4 -3.91 23.83 -2.75
N ASP A 5 -2.59 23.66 -2.60
CA ASP A 5 -1.60 24.21 -3.53
C ASP A 5 -1.31 23.25 -4.70
N LEU A 6 -1.90 22.04 -4.71
CA LEU A 6 -1.67 21.03 -5.74
C LEU A 6 -2.37 21.38 -7.07
N PRO A 7 -1.69 21.27 -8.23
CA PRO A 7 -2.35 21.34 -9.53
C PRO A 7 -3.42 20.25 -9.65
N THR A 8 -4.64 20.62 -10.04
CA THR A 8 -5.76 19.68 -10.16
C THR A 8 -5.97 19.22 -11.61
N PRO A 9 -6.32 17.93 -11.85
CA PRO A 9 -6.66 16.92 -10.84
C PRO A 9 -5.44 16.25 -10.20
N ALA A 10 -5.49 16.06 -8.87
CA ALA A 10 -4.47 15.35 -8.11
C ALA A 10 -5.12 14.23 -7.27
N LEU A 11 -4.59 13.01 -7.40
CA LEU A 11 -4.95 11.90 -6.50
C LEU A 11 -4.07 11.99 -5.24
N VAL A 12 -4.71 12.18 -4.08
CA VAL A 12 -4.02 12.35 -2.79
C VAL A 12 -4.41 11.20 -1.86
N VAL A 13 -3.44 10.76 -1.05
CA VAL A 13 -3.64 9.75 0.00
C VAL A 13 -3.39 10.41 1.34
N ASP A 14 -4.36 10.36 2.25
CA ASP A 14 -4.16 10.73 3.65
C ASP A 14 -3.35 9.64 4.36
N LEU A 15 -2.16 10.02 4.84
CA LEU A 15 -1.23 9.12 5.49
C LEU A 15 -1.74 8.63 6.85
N ALA A 16 -2.48 9.44 7.60
CA ALA A 16 -3.00 9.04 8.90
C ALA A 16 -4.06 7.94 8.74
N SER A 17 -5.00 8.15 7.82
CA SER A 17 -6.00 7.14 7.45
C SER A 17 -5.38 5.88 6.86
N LEU A 18 -4.38 6.02 5.98
CA LEU A 18 -3.64 4.88 5.43
C LEU A 18 -2.99 4.03 6.53
N ASN A 19 -2.30 4.69 7.47
CA ASN A 19 -1.64 4.03 8.59
C ASN A 19 -2.62 3.30 9.50
N HIS A 20 -3.72 3.96 9.86
CA HIS A 20 -4.79 3.35 10.65
C HIS A 20 -5.31 2.06 9.99
N ASN A 21 -5.58 2.11 8.69
CA ASN A 21 -6.11 0.96 7.94
C ASN A 21 -5.12 -0.21 7.88
N ILE A 22 -3.83 0.08 7.64
CA ILE A 22 -2.79 -0.95 7.64
C ILE A 22 -2.67 -1.58 9.03
N ASP A 23 -2.64 -0.78 10.09
CA ASP A 23 -2.51 -1.27 11.47
C ASP A 23 -3.71 -2.11 11.89
N ALA A 24 -4.92 -1.68 11.51
CA ALA A 24 -6.15 -2.43 11.78
C ALA A 24 -6.09 -3.82 11.11
N MET A 25 -5.67 -3.89 9.85
CA MET A 25 -5.53 -5.17 9.15
C MET A 25 -4.39 -6.02 9.69
N ALA A 26 -3.27 -5.42 10.12
CA ALA A 26 -2.16 -6.13 10.74
C ALA A 26 -2.54 -6.75 12.10
N LYS A 27 -3.42 -6.09 12.87
CA LYS A 27 -3.97 -6.65 14.12
C LYS A 27 -4.84 -7.89 13.86
N ILE A 28 -5.68 -7.84 12.82
CA ILE A 28 -6.56 -8.96 12.44
C ILE A 28 -5.76 -10.10 11.80
N ARG A 29 -4.74 -9.77 11.01
CA ARG A 29 -3.91 -10.70 10.24
C ARG A 29 -2.43 -10.37 10.46
N PRO A 30 -1.80 -10.88 11.52
CA PRO A 30 -0.43 -10.51 11.88
C PRO A 30 0.62 -11.06 10.90
N GLY A 31 1.65 -10.24 10.66
CA GLY A 31 2.88 -10.61 9.96
C GLY A 31 2.64 -11.20 8.57
N PRO A 32 3.23 -12.37 8.24
CA PRO A 32 3.08 -12.98 6.91
C PRO A 32 1.65 -13.32 6.50
N SER A 33 0.71 -13.36 7.45
CA SER A 33 -0.69 -13.63 7.09
C SER A 33 -1.29 -12.47 6.29
N VAL A 34 -1.00 -11.19 6.60
CA VAL A 34 -1.50 -10.07 5.79
C VAL A 34 -0.76 -9.99 4.45
N ARG A 35 -1.50 -10.24 3.38
CA ARG A 35 -1.03 -10.23 1.99
C ARG A 35 -1.78 -9.14 1.24
N SER A 36 -1.35 -7.90 1.43
CA SER A 36 -2.04 -6.75 0.84
C SER A 36 -2.07 -6.88 -0.69
N HIS A 37 -3.20 -6.49 -1.29
CA HIS A 37 -3.39 -6.67 -2.72
C HIS A 37 -3.01 -5.40 -3.47
N VAL A 38 -1.90 -5.46 -4.21
CA VAL A 38 -1.32 -4.34 -4.96
C VAL A 38 -2.30 -3.74 -5.96
N LYS A 39 -3.26 -4.52 -6.48
CA LYS A 39 -4.29 -4.05 -7.43
C LYS A 39 -5.04 -2.80 -6.97
N ALA A 40 -5.15 -2.60 -5.65
CA ALA A 40 -5.88 -1.48 -5.07
C ALA A 40 -5.21 -0.12 -5.34
N HIS A 41 -3.88 -0.09 -5.48
CA HIS A 41 -3.13 1.16 -5.62
C HIS A 41 -2.07 1.14 -6.74
N LYS A 42 -1.69 -0.04 -7.24
CA LYS A 42 -0.73 -0.26 -8.34
C LYS A 42 0.59 0.52 -8.18
N SER A 43 0.99 0.75 -6.93
CA SER A 43 2.17 1.53 -6.56
C SER A 43 3.10 0.67 -5.73
N THR A 44 4.29 0.40 -6.26
CA THR A 44 5.32 -0.42 -5.61
C THR A 44 5.80 0.22 -4.31
N ARG A 45 5.88 1.56 -4.26
CA ARG A 45 6.23 2.30 -3.04
C ARG A 45 5.19 2.12 -1.94
N LEU A 46 3.89 2.16 -2.27
CA LEU A 46 2.83 1.90 -1.29
C LEU A 46 2.79 0.43 -0.87
N ALA A 47 3.07 -0.50 -1.79
CA ALA A 47 3.15 -1.93 -1.45
C ALA A 47 4.25 -2.18 -0.41
N ARG A 48 5.45 -1.61 -0.63
CA ARG A 48 6.57 -1.68 0.32
C ARG A 48 6.23 -1.02 1.65
N TYR A 49 5.63 0.17 1.62
CA TYR A 49 5.22 0.89 2.83
C TYR A 49 4.25 0.08 3.69
N ALA A 50 3.24 -0.54 3.06
CA ALA A 50 2.28 -1.39 3.76
C ALA A 50 2.92 -2.67 4.30
N ALA A 51 3.83 -3.29 3.53
CA ALA A 51 4.57 -4.48 3.95
C ALA A 51 5.44 -4.21 5.20
N GLU A 52 6.24 -3.14 5.18
CA GLU A 52 7.08 -2.71 6.30
C GLU A 52 6.25 -2.44 7.55
N ARG A 53 5.18 -1.64 7.43
CA ARG A 53 4.33 -1.26 8.56
C ARG A 53 3.57 -2.44 9.16
N SER A 54 3.16 -3.41 8.34
CA SER A 54 2.43 -4.60 8.79
C SER A 54 3.33 -5.79 9.15
N ALA A 55 4.66 -5.63 9.07
CA ALA A 55 5.64 -6.71 9.21
C ALA A 55 5.37 -7.91 8.28
N SER A 56 4.83 -7.63 7.09
CA SER A 56 4.58 -8.64 6.07
C SER A 56 5.71 -8.69 5.05
N HIS A 57 6.01 -9.89 4.59
CA HIS A 57 7.02 -10.16 3.56
C HIS A 57 6.38 -10.55 2.23
N SER A 58 5.06 -10.39 2.08
CA SER A 58 4.33 -10.86 0.90
C SER A 58 3.16 -9.97 0.51
N ALA A 59 2.86 -9.93 -0.79
CA ALA A 59 1.76 -9.17 -1.37
C ALA A 59 1.04 -10.01 -2.44
N CYS A 60 -0.16 -9.57 -2.82
CA CYS A 60 -0.93 -10.18 -3.90
C CYS A 60 -0.95 -9.26 -5.12
N CYS A 61 -0.68 -9.82 -6.30
CA CYS A 61 -0.84 -9.14 -7.59
C CYS A 61 -1.97 -9.81 -8.38
N ALA A 62 -2.71 -9.04 -9.17
CA ALA A 62 -3.78 -9.53 -10.04
C ALA A 62 -3.28 -9.83 -11.46
N THR A 63 -2.14 -9.26 -11.87
CA THR A 63 -1.56 -9.45 -13.20
C THR A 63 -0.05 -9.68 -13.14
N LEU A 64 0.50 -10.30 -14.18
CA LEU A 64 1.95 -10.47 -14.34
C LEU A 64 2.67 -9.11 -14.43
N ARG A 65 2.04 -8.07 -15.01
CA ARG A 65 2.64 -6.73 -15.10
C ARG A 65 2.78 -6.06 -13.74
N GLU A 66 1.81 -6.24 -12.85
CA GLU A 66 1.93 -5.79 -11.45
C GLU A 66 3.09 -6.51 -10.75
N LEU A 67 3.18 -7.83 -10.92
CA LEU A 67 4.27 -8.65 -10.36
C LEU A 67 5.63 -8.18 -10.87
N SER A 68 5.78 -7.88 -12.16
CA SER A 68 7.02 -7.36 -12.74
C SER A 68 7.48 -6.04 -12.09
N GLY A 69 6.56 -5.24 -11.55
CA GLY A 69 6.89 -4.04 -10.77
C GLY A 69 7.45 -4.35 -9.37
N MET A 70 7.06 -5.49 -8.80
CA MET A 70 7.34 -5.88 -7.41
C MET A 70 8.64 -6.69 -7.23
N ILE A 71 9.19 -7.26 -8.31
CA ILE A 71 10.39 -8.12 -8.30
C ILE A 71 11.70 -7.38 -8.62
N ARG A 72 11.71 -6.06 -8.47
CA ARG A 72 12.90 -5.23 -8.71
C ARG A 72 13.72 -5.01 -7.45
#